data_AF-A0A3Q0T3M0-F1
#
_entry.id   AF-A0A3Q0T3M0-F1
#
_cell.length_a   1.000
_cell.length_b   1.000
_cell.length_c   1.000
_cell.angle_alpha   90.00
_cell.angle_beta   90.00
_cell.angle_gamma   90.00
#
_symmetry.space_group_name_H-M   'P 1'
#
loop_
_entity.id
_entity.type
_entity.pdbx_description
1 polymer ?
#
loop_
_entity_poly.entity_id
_entity_poly.type
_entity_poly.pdbx_seq_one_letter_code
_entity_poly.pdbx_strand_id
1 'polypeptide(L)'
;MELNVKKTSSQALLSCGNGGGLSDKLLLKPKAGRSLQTERVPRSSVLDRLQTFLPQMAEANEKLKRQMEEAPAGHFDIESVEEAERVIEMVSVSLLVNHSTSDMKHKGETSDSEDESDCSDNDSEITEQNLKLPGDKGKKKRFNIQVLDLQGE
;
A
#
# COMPACT_ATOMS: atom_id res chain seq x y z
N MET A 1 -22.47 -24.24 -11.20
CA MET A 1 -22.51 -23.30 -12.34
C MET A 1 -21.09 -23.19 -12.87
N GLU A 2 -20.78 -23.84 -13.99
CA GLU A 2 -19.44 -23.83 -14.58
C GLU A 2 -19.28 -22.57 -15.45
N LEU A 3 -18.44 -21.64 -15.01
CA LEU A 3 -18.11 -20.44 -15.77
C LEU A 3 -17.03 -20.80 -16.79
N ASN A 4 -17.46 -21.07 -18.02
CA ASN A 4 -16.59 -21.28 -19.18
C ASN A 4 -15.97 -19.92 -19.60
N VAL A 5 -14.95 -19.47 -18.88
CA VAL A 5 -14.22 -18.25 -19.23
C VAL A 5 -13.34 -18.55 -20.43
N LYS A 6 -13.85 -18.30 -21.64
CA LYS A 6 -13.05 -18.32 -22.87
C LYS A 6 -11.93 -17.30 -22.71
N LYS A 7 -10.72 -17.76 -22.39
CA LYS A 7 -9.51 -16.94 -22.35
C LYS A 7 -9.27 -16.38 -23.75
N THR A 8 -9.60 -15.12 -23.98
CA THR A 8 -9.22 -14.35 -25.18
C THR A 8 -7.75 -13.99 -25.10
N SER A 9 -6.89 -15.00 -25.04
CA SER A 9 -5.44 -14.81 -25.11
C SER A 9 -5.08 -14.52 -26.56
N SER A 10 -4.61 -13.31 -26.84
CA SER A 10 -4.09 -12.96 -28.16
C SER A 10 -2.87 -13.82 -28.49
N GLN A 11 -3.05 -14.86 -29.32
CA GLN A 11 -1.92 -15.69 -29.77
C GLN A 11 -0.82 -14.89 -30.46
N ALA A 12 -1.18 -13.75 -31.07
CA ALA A 12 -0.23 -12.83 -31.68
C ALA A 12 0.76 -12.22 -30.68
N LEU A 13 0.36 -11.98 -29.42
CA LEU A 13 1.28 -11.50 -28.37
C LEU A 13 2.10 -12.63 -27.76
N LEU A 14 1.56 -13.86 -27.76
CA LEU A 14 2.26 -15.03 -27.24
C LEU A 14 3.37 -15.54 -28.18
N SER A 15 3.25 -15.24 -29.48
CA SER A 15 4.28 -15.55 -30.49
C SER A 15 5.37 -14.47 -30.62
N CYS A 16 5.23 -13.33 -29.93
CA CYS A 16 6.26 -12.29 -29.84
C CYS A 16 7.50 -12.82 -29.12
N GLY A 17 8.46 -13.34 -29.89
CA GLY A 17 9.72 -13.89 -29.39
C GLY A 17 10.30 -14.96 -30.29
N ASN A 18 9.46 -15.63 -31.11
CA ASN A 18 9.89 -16.74 -31.97
C ASN A 18 10.04 -16.35 -33.45
N GLY A 19 9.70 -15.12 -33.83
CA GLY A 19 9.85 -14.57 -35.19
C GLY A 19 10.58 -13.24 -35.14
N GLY A 20 11.61 -13.09 -35.99
CA GLY A 20 12.53 -11.95 -36.01
C GLY A 20 11.95 -10.57 -36.38
N GLY A 21 10.65 -10.32 -36.20
CA GLY A 21 9.97 -9.08 -36.57
C GLY A 21 9.57 -8.16 -35.40
N LEU A 22 9.82 -8.56 -34.15
CA LEU A 22 9.51 -7.71 -32.99
C LEU A 22 10.37 -6.44 -32.97
N SER A 23 11.64 -6.56 -33.37
CA SER A 23 12.57 -5.44 -33.50
C SER A 23 12.06 -4.38 -34.48
N ASP A 24 11.47 -4.81 -35.59
CA ASP A 24 11.01 -3.92 -36.67
C ASP A 24 9.77 -3.13 -36.25
N LYS A 25 8.86 -3.75 -35.50
CA LYS A 25 7.65 -3.07 -34.98
C LYS A 25 7.95 -2.10 -33.84
N LEU A 26 9.02 -2.36 -33.07
CA LEU A 26 9.43 -1.52 -31.95
C LEU A 26 10.53 -0.52 -32.33
N LEU A 27 10.91 -0.45 -33.61
CA LEU A 27 12.01 0.39 -34.12
C LEU A 27 13.33 0.18 -33.34
N LEU A 28 13.52 -1.01 -32.80
CA LEU A 28 14.72 -1.39 -32.06
C LEU A 28 15.75 -1.87 -33.07
N LYS A 29 16.92 -1.22 -33.11
CA LYS A 29 18.03 -1.69 -33.96
C LYS A 29 18.45 -3.11 -33.51
N PRO A 30 18.40 -4.13 -34.39
CA PRO A 30 18.82 -5.47 -34.02
C PRO A 30 20.32 -5.45 -33.72
N LYS A 31 20.68 -5.54 -32.44
CA LYS A 31 22.08 -5.60 -32.01
C LYS A 31 22.54 -7.04 -32.17
N ALA A 32 23.17 -7.35 -33.30
CA ALA A 32 23.73 -8.67 -33.58
C ALA A 32 24.78 -9.02 -32.52
N GLY A 33 24.60 -10.16 -31.84
CA GLY A 33 25.69 -10.83 -31.12
C GLY A 33 25.59 -10.94 -29.59
N ARG A 34 24.51 -10.50 -28.94
CA ARG A 34 24.35 -10.78 -27.49
C ARG A 34 22.89 -11.08 -27.17
N SER A 35 22.61 -12.31 -26.72
CA SER A 35 21.33 -12.64 -26.09
C SER A 35 21.17 -11.73 -24.87
N LEU A 36 20.19 -10.84 -24.89
CA LEU A 36 19.83 -10.06 -23.72
C LEU A 36 19.22 -11.04 -22.71
N GLN A 37 20.06 -11.58 -21.83
CA GLN A 37 19.60 -12.39 -20.71
C GLN A 37 18.98 -11.43 -19.69
N THR A 38 17.67 -11.50 -19.54
CA THR A 38 16.99 -10.87 -18.42
C THR A 38 17.19 -11.76 -17.20
N GLU A 39 17.90 -11.25 -16.20
CA GLU A 39 17.99 -11.92 -14.91
C GLU A 39 16.71 -11.65 -14.14
N ARG A 40 16.12 -12.71 -13.59
CA ARG A 40 14.90 -12.58 -12.79
C ARG A 40 15.31 -11.98 -11.45
N VAL A 41 14.72 -10.85 -11.09
CA VAL A 41 14.96 -10.22 -9.79
C VAL A 41 14.58 -11.21 -8.69
N PRO A 42 15.45 -11.45 -7.69
CA PRO A 42 15.12 -12.28 -6.54
C PRO A 42 13.86 -11.78 -5.84
N ARG A 43 13.06 -12.73 -5.34
CA ARG A 43 11.86 -12.42 -4.57
C ARG A 43 12.25 -11.68 -3.29
N SER A 44 11.51 -10.65 -2.89
CA SER A 44 11.87 -9.89 -1.70
C SER A 44 11.56 -10.70 -0.43
N SER A 45 12.49 -10.65 0.52
CA SER A 45 12.34 -11.32 1.83
C SER A 45 11.09 -10.85 2.59
N VAL A 46 10.67 -9.60 2.38
CA VAL A 46 9.45 -9.04 2.95
C VAL A 46 8.20 -9.72 2.37
N LEU A 47 8.14 -9.92 1.05
CA LEU A 47 7.01 -10.58 0.41
C LEU A 47 6.90 -12.05 0.84
N ASP A 48 8.03 -12.72 1.04
CA ASP A 48 8.04 -14.10 1.53
C ASP A 48 7.51 -14.20 2.97
N ARG A 49 7.90 -13.25 3.84
CA ARG A 49 7.36 -13.18 5.21
C ARG A 49 5.86 -12.89 5.22
N LEU A 50 5.38 -12.00 4.35
CA LEU A 50 3.95 -11.71 4.21
C LEU A 50 3.16 -12.93 3.73
N GLN A 51 3.73 -13.68 2.77
CA GLN A 51 3.10 -14.90 2.27
C GLN A 51 2.88 -15.93 3.38
N THR A 52 3.81 -16.06 4.33
CA THR A 52 3.66 -16.96 5.48
C THR A 52 2.78 -16.40 6.59
N PHE A 53 2.79 -15.07 6.78
CA PHE A 53 2.11 -14.42 7.90
C PHE A 53 0.61 -14.28 7.70
N LEU A 54 0.15 -13.92 6.49
CA LEU A 54 -1.26 -13.65 6.24
C LEU A 54 -2.18 -14.85 6.55
N PRO A 55 -1.83 -16.11 6.19
CA PRO A 55 -2.63 -17.27 6.59
C PRO A 55 -2.71 -17.45 8.11
N GLN A 56 -1.59 -17.28 8.82
CA GLN A 56 -1.54 -17.39 10.29
C GLN A 56 -2.40 -16.32 10.97
N MET A 57 -2.34 -15.09 10.46
CA MET A 57 -3.17 -13.99 10.93
C MET A 57 -4.66 -14.26 10.67
N ALA A 58 -5.01 -14.80 9.50
CA ALA A 58 -6.39 -15.14 9.18
C ALA A 58 -6.95 -16.22 10.13
N GLU A 59 -6.19 -17.28 10.39
CA GLU A 59 -6.56 -18.33 11.33
C GLU A 59 -6.72 -17.79 12.77
N ALA A 60 -5.77 -16.97 13.21
CA ALA A 60 -5.84 -16.31 14.53
C ALA A 60 -7.08 -15.41 14.65
N ASN A 61 -7.42 -14.66 13.59
CA ASN A 61 -8.61 -13.81 13.56
C ASN A 61 -9.91 -14.62 13.64
N GLU A 62 -10.00 -15.75 12.94
CA GLU A 62 -11.17 -16.63 13.05
C GLU A 62 -11.31 -17.23 14.45
N LYS A 63 -10.19 -17.65 15.04
CA LYS A 63 -10.18 -18.15 16.43
C LYS A 63 -10.63 -17.07 17.41
N LEU A 64 -10.11 -15.86 17.29
CA LEU A 64 -10.48 -14.72 18.13
C LEU A 64 -11.97 -14.42 18.01
N LYS A 65 -12.52 -14.40 16.80
CA LYS A 65 -13.97 -14.17 16.58
C LYS A 65 -14.82 -15.21 17.32
N ARG A 66 -14.49 -16.50 17.22
CA ARG A 66 -15.21 -17.55 17.96
C ARG A 66 -15.12 -17.36 19.47
N GLN A 67 -13.95 -16.98 19.97
CA GLN A 67 -13.77 -16.71 21.40
C GLN A 67 -14.55 -15.48 21.86
N MET A 68 -14.65 -14.43 21.04
CA MET A 68 -15.45 -13.24 21.33
C MET A 68 -16.96 -13.55 21.36
N GLU A 69 -17.42 -14.52 20.57
CA GLU A 69 -18.82 -14.97 20.59
C GLU A 69 -19.16 -15.79 21.86
N GLU A 70 -18.21 -16.57 22.36
CA GLU A 70 -18.38 -17.41 23.56
C GLU A 70 -18.15 -16.63 24.87
N ALA A 71 -17.24 -15.65 24.84
CA ALA A 71 -16.83 -14.93 26.03
C ALA A 71 -17.86 -13.86 26.46
N PRO A 72 -17.93 -13.53 27.76
CA PRO A 72 -18.73 -12.41 28.26
C PRO A 72 -18.28 -11.06 27.66
N ALA A 73 -19.23 -10.12 27.58
CA ALA A 73 -18.94 -8.75 27.20
C ALA A 73 -17.87 -8.14 28.13
N GLY A 74 -16.85 -7.52 27.55
CA GLY A 74 -15.74 -6.90 28.28
C GLY A 74 -14.57 -7.82 28.61
N HIS A 75 -14.61 -9.12 28.27
CA HIS A 75 -13.44 -9.99 28.45
C HIS A 75 -12.27 -9.61 27.54
N PHE A 76 -12.58 -9.14 26.33
CA PHE A 76 -11.61 -8.60 25.37
C PHE A 76 -11.68 -7.07 25.38
N ASP A 77 -11.28 -6.45 26.48
CA ASP A 77 -11.07 -5.01 26.58
C ASP A 77 -9.63 -4.66 26.19
N ILE A 78 -9.48 -3.71 25.27
CA ILE A 78 -8.18 -3.25 24.75
C ILE A 78 -7.85 -1.83 25.20
N GLU A 79 -8.75 -1.16 25.92
CA GLU A 79 -8.53 0.20 26.43
C GLU A 79 -7.90 0.16 27.83
N SER A 80 -8.27 -0.82 28.65
CA SER A 80 -7.67 -1.04 29.97
C SER A 80 -6.34 -1.80 29.87
N VAL A 81 -5.23 -1.09 29.98
CA VAL A 81 -3.86 -1.65 29.87
C VAL A 81 -3.08 -1.63 31.19
N GLU A 82 -3.68 -1.15 32.27
CA GLU A 82 -3.01 -0.95 33.57
C GLU A 82 -2.49 -2.25 34.20
N GLU A 83 -3.21 -3.35 33.99
CA GLU A 83 -2.87 -4.69 34.52
C GLU A 83 -2.18 -5.59 33.49
N ALA A 84 -1.93 -5.09 32.26
CA ALA A 84 -1.40 -5.88 31.17
C ALA A 84 0.13 -5.99 31.23
N GLU A 85 0.67 -7.22 31.21
CA GLU A 85 2.13 -7.47 31.19
C GLU A 85 2.79 -6.95 29.89
N ARG A 86 2.05 -6.94 28.79
CA ARG A 86 2.57 -6.58 27.46
C ARG A 86 1.63 -5.61 26.77
N VAL A 87 2.13 -4.41 26.53
CA VAL A 87 1.42 -3.34 25.83
C VAL A 87 2.02 -3.17 24.45
N ILE A 88 1.16 -3.18 23.42
CA ILE A 88 1.54 -2.89 22.05
C ILE A 88 0.93 -1.54 21.70
N GLU A 89 1.78 -0.52 21.53
CA GLU A 89 1.35 0.82 21.13
C GLU A 89 1.15 0.89 19.61
N MET A 90 0.03 1.46 19.18
CA MET A 90 -0.22 1.74 17.77
C MET A 90 0.55 2.99 17.34
N VAL A 91 1.70 2.80 16.68
CA VAL A 91 2.43 3.91 16.04
C VAL A 91 1.75 4.25 14.71
N SER A 92 1.24 5.47 14.58
CA SER A 92 0.71 5.95 13.30
C SER A 92 1.83 6.09 12.26
N VAL A 93 1.55 5.72 11.01
CA VAL A 93 2.55 5.75 9.93
C VAL A 93 3.12 7.16 9.70
N SER A 94 2.32 8.20 9.95
CA SER A 94 2.75 9.61 9.89
C SER A 94 3.87 9.93 10.89
N LEU A 95 3.83 9.34 12.10
CA LEU A 95 4.88 9.52 13.11
C LEU A 95 6.16 8.79 12.70
N LEU A 96 6.05 7.59 12.11
CA LEU A 96 7.23 6.81 11.69
C LEU A 96 8.09 7.52 10.63
N VAL A 97 7.48 8.25 9.71
CA VAL A 97 8.20 9.02 8.68
C VAL A 97 8.94 10.21 9.31
N ASN A 98 8.38 10.83 10.34
CA ASN A 98 8.96 12.00 11.00
C ASN A 98 10.03 11.64 12.04
N HIS A 99 9.97 10.45 12.65
CA HIS A 99 10.92 10.00 13.67
C HIS A 99 12.05 9.09 13.13
N SER A 100 12.11 8.83 11.81
CA SER A 100 13.19 8.01 11.20
C SER A 100 14.60 8.63 11.29
N THR A 101 14.77 9.80 11.92
CA THR A 101 16.08 10.44 12.14
C THR A 101 16.48 10.61 13.60
N SER A 102 15.71 10.13 14.60
CA SER A 102 16.14 10.25 16.00
C SER A 102 16.08 8.91 16.73
N ASP A 103 17.28 8.40 16.97
CA ASP A 103 17.71 7.29 17.80
C ASP A 103 16.67 6.60 18.71
N MET A 104 16.47 5.31 18.44
CA MET A 104 16.09 4.31 19.45
C MET A 104 17.20 4.21 20.50
N LYS A 105 17.17 5.10 21.50
CA LYS A 105 17.90 4.90 22.77
C LYS A 105 16.99 5.18 23.95
N HIS A 106 16.47 4.08 24.47
CA HIS A 106 16.02 3.95 25.84
C HIS A 106 17.13 4.40 26.80
N LYS A 107 16.92 5.50 27.54
CA LYS A 107 17.32 5.74 28.95
C LYS A 107 16.70 7.07 29.40
N GLY A 108 15.95 7.01 30.49
CA GLY A 108 15.26 8.17 31.04
C GLY A 108 16.24 9.19 31.61
N GLU A 109 15.95 10.45 31.34
CA GLU A 109 16.31 11.59 32.18
C GLU A 109 15.48 12.79 31.72
N THR A 110 14.88 13.44 32.70
CA THR A 110 14.05 14.63 32.60
C THR A 110 14.87 15.80 32.06
N SER A 111 14.39 16.49 31.03
CA SER A 111 14.80 17.87 30.81
C SER A 111 13.66 18.65 30.18
N ASP A 112 13.20 19.65 30.92
CA ASP A 112 12.37 20.75 30.45
C ASP A 112 12.89 21.30 29.12
N SER A 113 11.96 21.51 28.21
CA SER A 113 12.15 22.35 27.03
C SER A 113 10.78 22.94 26.71
N GLU A 114 10.52 24.09 27.32
CA GLU A 114 9.45 24.99 26.96
C GLU A 114 9.69 25.48 25.52
N ASP A 115 8.86 25.05 24.58
CA ASP A 115 8.70 25.74 23.30
C ASP A 115 7.20 25.78 22.96
N GLU A 116 6.65 26.95 23.24
CA GLU A 116 5.30 27.38 22.93
C GLU A 116 5.11 27.40 21.40
N SER A 117 4.55 26.34 20.84
CA SER A 117 3.93 26.41 19.51
C SER A 117 2.42 26.33 19.68
N ASP A 118 1.79 27.51 19.61
CA ASP A 118 0.34 27.71 19.51
C ASP A 118 -0.18 27.02 18.25
N CYS A 119 -0.43 25.71 18.36
CA CYS A 119 -1.22 24.96 17.39
C CYS A 119 -2.67 25.37 17.62
N SER A 120 -3.06 26.54 17.10
CA SER A 120 -4.46 26.93 17.09
C SER A 120 -5.22 25.85 16.33
N ASP A 121 -5.92 25.02 17.09
CA ASP A 121 -6.81 23.98 16.62
C ASP A 121 -7.93 24.65 15.85
N ASN A 122 -7.74 24.78 14.53
CA ASN A 122 -8.81 25.26 13.67
C ASN A 122 -9.69 24.05 13.40
N ASP A 123 -10.69 23.84 14.26
CA ASP A 123 -11.85 22.95 14.13
C ASP A 123 -12.75 23.31 12.92
N SER A 124 -12.14 23.68 11.79
CA SER A 124 -12.87 24.03 10.58
C SER A 124 -13.17 22.78 9.78
N GLU A 125 -14.46 22.55 9.52
CA GLU A 125 -14.95 21.47 8.67
C GLU A 125 -14.20 21.44 7.33
N ILE A 126 -13.58 20.29 7.03
CA ILE A 126 -12.77 20.09 5.83
C ILE A 126 -13.70 20.03 4.61
N THR A 127 -13.90 21.18 3.98
CA THR A 127 -14.61 21.30 2.70
C THR A 127 -13.66 21.07 1.52
N GLU A 128 -14.22 20.76 0.34
CA GLU A 128 -13.47 20.54 -0.92
C GLU A 128 -12.50 21.68 -1.28
N GLN A 129 -12.71 22.86 -0.71
CA GLN A 129 -11.92 24.07 -0.93
C GLN A 129 -10.72 24.22 0.02
N ASN A 130 -10.70 23.48 1.14
CA ASN A 130 -9.67 23.56 2.18
C ASN A 130 -8.74 22.35 2.22
N LEU A 131 -9.02 21.32 1.41
CA LEU A 131 -8.19 20.12 1.31
C LEU A 131 -6.88 20.41 0.55
N LYS A 132 -5.79 20.64 1.29
CA LYS A 132 -4.46 20.86 0.71
C LYS A 132 -3.83 19.53 0.28
N LEU A 133 -3.95 19.19 -1.01
CA LEU A 133 -3.24 18.05 -1.59
C LEU A 133 -1.78 18.43 -1.94
N PRO A 134 -0.80 17.53 -1.73
CA PRO A 134 0.57 17.75 -2.18
C PRO A 134 0.61 17.97 -3.70
N GLY A 135 0.99 19.17 -4.14
CA GLY A 135 1.04 19.56 -5.55
C GLY A 135 -0.03 20.56 -6.00
N ASP A 136 -0.97 20.93 -5.13
CA ASP A 136 -1.99 21.94 -5.42
C ASP A 136 -1.42 23.37 -5.33
N LYS A 137 -0.50 23.70 -6.24
CA LYS A 137 -0.02 25.08 -6.44
C LYS A 137 -0.83 25.72 -7.56
N GLY A 138 -2.08 26.06 -7.25
CA GLY A 138 -2.84 27.17 -7.87
C GLY A 138 -3.10 27.12 -9.38
N LYS A 139 -2.80 26.03 -10.09
CA LYS A 139 -3.05 25.91 -11.53
C LYS A 139 -4.00 24.75 -11.78
N LYS A 140 -5.31 25.03 -11.71
CA LYS A 140 -6.34 24.12 -12.18
C LYS A 140 -6.19 23.92 -13.68
N LYS A 141 -5.41 22.92 -14.11
CA LYS A 141 -5.36 22.50 -15.52
C LYS A 141 -6.73 21.89 -15.83
N ARG A 142 -7.51 22.55 -16.68
CA ARG A 142 -8.81 22.04 -17.14
C ARG A 142 -8.52 20.84 -18.05
N PHE A 143 -8.77 19.64 -17.55
CA PHE A 143 -8.74 18.42 -18.37
C PHE A 143 -10.09 18.27 -19.06
N ASN A 144 -10.09 18.31 -20.39
CA ASN A 144 -11.31 18.09 -21.18
C ASN A 144 -11.49 16.57 -21.36
N ILE A 145 -12.23 15.96 -20.44
CA ILE A 145 -12.67 14.57 -20.57
C ILE A 145 -14.00 14.60 -21.33
N GLN A 146 -14.02 14.05 -22.53
CA GLN A 146 -15.24 13.89 -23.33
C GLN A 146 -15.57 12.40 -23.43
N VAL A 147 -16.82 12.04 -23.12
CA VAL A 147 -17.35 10.71 -23.36
C VAL A 147 -17.70 10.62 -24.84
N LEU A 148 -16.99 9.76 -25.57
CA LEU A 148 -17.34 9.42 -26.94
C LEU A 148 -18.38 8.31 -26.86
N ASP A 149 -19.62 8.62 -27.21
CA ASP A 149 -20.63 7.59 -27.45
C ASP A 149 -20.16 6.75 -28.63
N LEU A 150 -19.90 5.46 -28.36
CA LEU A 150 -19.66 4.48 -29.41
C LEU A 150 -20.98 4.32 -30.17
N GLN A 151 -21.07 4.98 -31.34
CA GLN A 151 -22.13 4.72 -32.30
C GLN A 151 -22.05 3.24 -32.69
N GLY A 152 -23.08 2.51 -32.29
CA GLY A 152 -23.30 1.13 -32.69
C GLY A 152 -23.75 1.05 -34.15
N GLU A 153 -23.21 0.03 -34.81
CA GLU A 153 -23.46 -0.49 -36.17
C GLU A 153 -22.97 0.32 -37.39
#